data_AF-A0A3B0M5A2-F1
#
_entry.id   AF-A0A3B0M5A2-F1
#
_cell.length_a   1.000
_cell.length_b   1.000
_cell.length_c   1.000
_cell.angle_alpha   90.00
_cell.angle_beta   90.00
_cell.angle_gamma   90.00
#
_symmetry.space_group_name_H-M   'P 1'
#
loop_
_entity.id
_entity.type
_entity.pdbx_description
1 polymer ?
#
loop_
_entity_poly.entity_id
_entity_poly.type
_entity_poly.pdbx_seq_one_letter_code
_entity_poly.pdbx_strand_id
1 'polypeptide(L)'
;MNNDELRKILDEHKVYVEYLAENGYRADLCGAYHPDHTLVIIGETYPITITNGEYLHAGCQHHQIEIWRQFSKKEILEMDGKQALRFYPRLLDILDFYVGKGERPDWVNKTDN
;
A
#
# COMPACT_ATOMS: atom_id res chain seq x y z
N MET A 1 -5.70 8.05 -16.98
CA MET A 1 -4.91 6.83 -17.31
C MET A 1 -5.89 5.77 -17.76
N ASN A 2 -5.68 5.13 -18.92
CA ASN A 2 -6.64 4.15 -19.45
C ASN A 2 -6.43 2.79 -18.77
N ASN A 3 -7.50 2.05 -18.47
CA ASN A 3 -7.43 0.78 -17.74
C ASN A 3 -6.51 -0.27 -18.41
N ASP A 4 -6.38 -0.23 -19.74
CA ASP A 4 -5.48 -1.11 -20.50
C ASP A 4 -4.00 -0.83 -20.28
N GLU A 5 -3.60 0.44 -20.10
CA GLU A 5 -2.20 0.79 -19.83
C GLU A 5 -1.80 0.37 -18.41
N LEU A 6 -2.71 0.57 -17.46
CA LEU A 6 -2.58 0.05 -16.10
C LEU A 6 -2.38 -1.47 -16.12
N ARG A 7 -3.26 -2.21 -16.79
CA ARG A 7 -3.15 -3.67 -16.89
C ARG A 7 -1.83 -4.14 -17.48
N LYS A 8 -1.29 -3.44 -18.48
CA LYS A 8 -0.02 -3.81 -19.11
C LYS A 8 1.17 -3.59 -18.19
N ILE A 9 1.20 -2.49 -17.44
CA ILE A 9 2.23 -2.22 -16.42
C ILE A 9 2.15 -3.27 -15.30
N LEU A 10 0.93 -3.59 -14.88
CA LEU A 10 0.64 -4.55 -13.83
C LEU A 10 1.07 -5.98 -14.22
N ASP A 11 0.75 -6.42 -15.43
CA ASP A 11 1.15 -7.74 -15.97
C ASP A 11 2.68 -7.85 -16.11
N GLU A 12 3.34 -6.78 -16.58
CA GLU A 12 4.80 -6.72 -16.71
C GLU A 12 5.51 -6.86 -15.35
N HIS A 13 4.92 -6.31 -14.29
CA HIS A 13 5.46 -6.42 -12.92
C HIS A 13 4.97 -7.66 -12.17
N LYS A 14 4.08 -8.48 -12.77
CA LYS A 14 3.36 -9.60 -12.13
C LYS A 14 2.56 -9.18 -10.90
N VAL A 15 2.07 -7.95 -10.91
CA VAL A 15 1.29 -7.36 -9.83
C VAL A 15 -0.16 -7.30 -10.27
N TYR A 16 -1.07 -7.90 -9.51
CA TYR A 16 -2.51 -7.81 -9.72
C TYR A 16 -3.06 -6.68 -8.88
N VAL A 17 -3.86 -5.81 -9.50
CA VAL A 17 -4.55 -4.73 -8.79
C VAL A 17 -6.05 -4.90 -8.99
N GLU A 18 -6.75 -5.16 -7.90
CA GLU A 18 -8.20 -5.17 -7.87
C GLU A 18 -8.69 -3.90 -7.17
N TYR A 19 -9.51 -3.14 -7.88
CA TYR A 19 -10.24 -2.01 -7.34
C TYR A 19 -11.62 -2.48 -6.92
N LEU A 20 -11.78 -2.71 -5.61
CA LEU A 20 -13.05 -3.04 -5.01
C LEU A 20 -13.71 -1.71 -4.63
N ALA A 21 -14.49 -1.15 -5.54
CA ALA A 21 -15.52 -0.20 -5.16
C ALA A 21 -16.81 -1.01 -4.97
N GLU A 22 -17.12 -1.37 -3.72
CA GLU A 22 -18.34 -2.11 -3.42
C GLU A 22 -19.57 -1.26 -3.74
N ASN A 23 -20.15 -1.45 -4.92
CA ASN A 23 -21.56 -1.18 -5.15
C ASN A 23 -22.40 -2.31 -4.51
N GLY A 24 -22.51 -2.29 -3.19
CA GLY A 24 -23.76 -2.62 -2.50
C GLY A 24 -23.89 -3.94 -1.72
N TYR A 25 -24.46 -3.75 -0.51
CA TYR A 25 -25.41 -4.58 0.24
C TYR A 25 -24.87 -5.61 1.26
N ARG A 26 -24.99 -5.18 2.54
CA ARG A 26 -25.26 -5.93 3.79
C ARG A 26 -24.07 -6.23 4.71
N ALA A 27 -23.83 -5.29 5.61
CA ALA A 27 -24.02 -5.53 7.05
C ALA A 27 -24.52 -4.23 7.68
N ASP A 28 -25.76 -4.23 8.18
CA ASP A 28 -26.39 -3.09 8.83
C ASP A 28 -25.80 -2.95 10.25
N LEU A 29 -24.61 -2.36 10.33
CA LEU A 29 -23.96 -1.96 11.59
C LEU A 29 -23.47 -0.53 11.44
N CYS A 30 -24.34 0.41 11.85
CA CYS A 30 -24.03 1.79 12.19
C CYS A 30 -23.16 2.60 11.19
N GLY A 31 -23.80 3.15 10.16
CA GLY A 31 -23.62 4.58 9.85
C GLY A 31 -22.28 5.06 9.26
N ALA A 32 -21.50 4.21 8.61
CA ALA A 32 -20.35 4.65 7.81
C ALA A 32 -20.43 4.12 6.38
N TYR A 33 -21.42 4.60 5.61
CA TYR A 33 -21.40 4.41 4.15
C TYR A 33 -20.41 5.42 3.55
N HIS A 34 -19.13 5.06 3.55
CA HIS A 34 -18.17 5.63 2.63
C HIS A 34 -17.95 4.57 1.54
N PRO A 35 -18.00 4.92 0.23
CA PRO A 35 -17.60 3.97 -0.79
C PRO A 35 -16.12 3.68 -0.55
N ASP A 36 -15.84 2.56 0.12
CA ASP A 36 -14.48 2.20 0.46
C ASP A 36 -13.73 1.93 -0.84
N HIS A 37 -12.87 2.86 -1.24
CA HIS A 37 -12.00 2.70 -2.39
C HIS A 37 -10.85 1.79 -1.96
N THR A 38 -11.08 0.49 -2.03
CA THR A 38 -10.09 -0.51 -1.66
C THR A 38 -9.30 -0.95 -2.88
N LEU A 39 -8.01 -0.68 -2.85
CA LEU A 39 -7.04 -1.11 -3.83
C LEU A 39 -6.23 -2.28 -3.25
N VAL A 40 -6.43 -3.47 -3.78
CA VAL A 40 -5.67 -4.66 -3.37
C VAL A 40 -4.59 -4.92 -4.40
N ILE A 41 -3.33 -4.90 -3.98
CA ILE A 41 -2.14 -5.15 -4.78
C ILE A 41 -1.55 -6.50 -4.36
N ILE A 42 -1.63 -7.50 -5.23
CA ILE A 42 -1.21 -8.89 -5.01
C ILE A 42 -0.07 -9.21 -5.97
N GLY A 43 0.96 -9.96 -5.54
CA GLY A 43 2.14 -10.29 -6.38
C GLY A 43 3.45 -9.66 -5.91
N GLU A 44 3.35 -8.79 -4.90
CA GLU A 44 4.47 -8.32 -4.09
C GLU A 44 4.83 -9.34 -2.99
N THR A 45 5.98 -9.18 -2.32
CA THR A 45 6.42 -10.06 -1.21
C THR A 45 5.33 -10.20 -0.13
N TYR A 46 4.54 -9.15 0.07
CA TYR A 46 3.36 -9.15 0.92
C TYR A 46 2.17 -8.62 0.13
N PRO A 47 0.96 -9.17 0.33
CA PRO A 47 -0.25 -8.53 -0.19
C PRO A 47 -0.38 -7.16 0.47
N ILE A 48 -0.61 -6.15 -0.36
CA ILE A 48 -0.84 -4.78 0.07
C ILE A 48 -2.30 -4.43 -0.20
N THR A 49 -2.98 -3.86 0.80
CA THR A 49 -4.33 -3.31 0.63
C THR A 49 -4.33 -1.86 1.04
N ILE A 50 -4.72 -0.96 0.16
CA ILE A 50 -4.92 0.46 0.46
C ILE A 50 -6.43 0.70 0.53
N THR A 51 -6.90 1.26 1.63
CA THR A 51 -8.33 1.60 1.82
C THR A 51 -8.48 3.11 1.90
N ASN A 52 -9.33 3.67 1.04
CA ASN A 52 -9.66 5.10 0.96
C ASN A 52 -8.47 6.04 0.72
N GLY A 53 -7.30 5.50 0.36
CA GLY A 53 -6.07 6.30 0.30
C GLY A 53 -5.61 6.84 1.66
N GLU A 54 -6.16 6.33 2.76
CA GLU A 54 -5.84 6.74 4.13
C GLU A 54 -5.15 5.63 4.92
N TYR A 55 -5.57 4.38 4.70
CA TYR A 55 -5.07 3.21 5.42
C TYR A 55 -4.35 2.25 4.49
N LEU A 56 -3.27 1.65 4.99
CA LEU A 56 -2.45 0.67 4.30
C LEU A 56 -2.28 -0.56 5.19
N HIS A 57 -2.68 -1.69 4.63
CA HIS A 57 -2.47 -3.01 5.18
C HIS A 57 -1.35 -3.69 4.38
N ALA A 58 -0.25 -4.05 5.03
CA ALA A 58 0.84 -4.80 4.41
C ALA A 58 1.14 -6.03 5.27
N GLY A 59 0.87 -7.22 4.73
CA GLY A 59 1.00 -8.47 5.49
C GLY A 59 0.04 -8.52 6.69
N CYS A 60 0.57 -8.54 7.91
CA CYS A 60 -0.21 -8.54 9.15
C CYS A 60 -0.36 -7.14 9.78
N GLN A 61 0.23 -6.10 9.16
CA GLN A 61 0.31 -4.76 9.74
C GLN A 61 -0.72 -3.83 9.09
N HIS A 62 -1.56 -3.20 9.91
CA HIS A 62 -2.62 -2.28 9.48
C HIS A 62 -2.40 -0.89 10.11
N HIS A 63 -1.99 0.10 9.33
CA HIS A 63 -1.73 1.46 9.80
C HIS A 63 -2.12 2.51 8.75
N GLN A 64 -2.24 3.77 9.18
CA GLN A 64 -2.46 4.89 8.25
C GLN A 64 -1.23 5.13 7.37
N ILE A 65 -1.44 5.64 6.17
CA ILE A 65 -0.38 5.91 5.19
C ILE A 65 0.63 6.93 5.72
N GLU A 66 0.17 7.92 6.49
CA GLU A 66 1.04 8.90 7.13
C GLU A 66 1.98 8.25 8.15
N ILE A 67 1.48 7.28 8.93
CA ILE A 67 2.29 6.51 9.87
C ILE A 67 3.30 5.63 9.13
N TRP A 68 2.88 5.04 8.01
CA TRP A 68 3.77 4.29 7.11
C TRP A 68 4.91 5.14 6.54
N ARG A 69 4.78 6.47 6.50
CA ARG A 69 5.85 7.39 6.07
C ARG A 69 6.74 7.85 7.22
N GLN A 70 6.37 7.54 8.46
CA GLN A 70 7.09 7.94 9.66
C GLN A 70 7.82 6.78 10.35
N PHE A 71 7.60 5.53 9.92
CA PHE A 71 8.27 4.39 10.56
C PHE A 71 9.79 4.52 10.46
N SER A 72 10.41 4.25 11.61
CA SER A 72 11.85 4.14 11.72
C SER A 72 12.34 2.79 11.19
N LYS A 73 13.61 2.74 10.80
CA LYS A 73 14.28 1.49 10.38
C LYS A 73 14.13 0.37 11.43
N LYS A 74 14.10 0.72 12.72
CA LYS A 74 13.98 -0.25 13.80
C LYS A 74 12.57 -0.86 13.84
N GLU A 75 11.54 -0.04 13.73
CA GLU A 75 10.13 -0.53 13.75
C GLU A 75 9.86 -1.47 12.58
N ILE A 76 10.33 -1.13 11.37
CA ILE A 76 10.19 -2.01 10.20
C ILE A 76 10.96 -3.32 10.40
N LEU A 77 12.14 -3.28 11.03
CA LEU A 77 12.89 -4.47 11.37
C LEU A 77 12.17 -5.32 12.44
N GLU A 78 11.45 -4.70 13.38
CA GLU A 78 10.66 -5.40 14.40
C GLU A 78 9.40 -6.07 13.81
N MET A 79 8.90 -5.60 12.66
CA MET A 79 7.73 -6.19 11.98
C MET A 79 8.03 -7.55 11.33
N ASP A 80 9.00 -7.61 10.41
CA ASP A 80 9.39 -8.85 9.73
C ASP A 80 10.88 -8.87 9.33
N GLY A 81 11.70 -8.22 10.15
CA GLY A 81 13.16 -8.27 10.03
C GLY A 81 13.69 -7.71 8.70
N LYS A 82 14.68 -8.40 8.16
CA LYS A 82 15.38 -8.00 6.93
C LYS A 82 14.47 -8.03 5.69
N GLN A 83 13.38 -8.80 5.71
CA GLN A 83 12.45 -8.89 4.59
C GLN A 83 11.63 -7.59 4.48
N ALA A 84 11.03 -7.15 5.59
CA ALA A 84 10.33 -5.88 5.67
C ALA A 84 11.24 -4.70 5.29
N LEU A 85 12.50 -4.67 5.76
CA LEU A 85 13.45 -3.62 5.38
C LEU A 85 13.75 -3.54 3.88
N ARG A 86 13.80 -4.67 3.18
CA ARG A 86 14.01 -4.71 1.72
C ARG A 86 12.75 -4.32 0.95
N PHE A 87 11.59 -4.63 1.51
CA PHE A 87 10.30 -4.37 0.91
C PHE A 87 9.83 -2.91 1.09
N TYR A 88 10.20 -2.29 2.21
CA TYR A 88 9.70 -0.97 2.60
C TYR A 88 9.96 0.17 1.58
N PRO A 89 11.13 0.27 0.92
CA PRO A 89 11.32 1.27 -0.14
C PRO A 89 10.34 1.07 -1.31
N ARG A 90 10.11 -0.17 -1.73
CA ARG A 90 9.17 -0.51 -2.80
C ARG A 90 7.73 -0.22 -2.39
N LEU A 91 7.37 -0.46 -1.13
CA LEU A 91 6.07 -0.08 -0.56
C LEU A 91 5.84 1.44 -0.64
N LEU A 92 6.85 2.25 -0.32
CA LEU A 92 6.76 3.71 -0.43
C LEU A 92 6.65 4.19 -1.88
N ASP A 93 7.31 3.52 -2.84
CA ASP A 93 7.15 3.83 -4.27
C ASP A 93 5.72 3.54 -4.75
N ILE A 94 5.12 2.44 -4.30
CA ILE A 94 3.71 2.11 -4.58
C ILE A 94 2.78 3.17 -3.98
N LEU A 95 3.01 3.56 -2.72
CA LEU A 95 2.23 4.61 -2.07
C LEU A 95 2.32 5.94 -2.82
N ASP A 96 3.52 6.32 -3.26
CA ASP A 96 3.72 7.55 -4.03
C ASP A 96 3.05 7.52 -5.40
N PHE A 97 2.92 6.34 -6.01
CA PHE A 97 2.22 6.16 -7.29
C PHE A 97 0.70 6.29 -7.13
N TYR A 98 0.11 5.73 -6.08
CA TYR A 98 -1.36 5.68 -5.90
C TYR A 98 -1.95 6.84 -5.09
N VAL A 99 -1.30 7.24 -4.00
CA VAL A 99 -1.78 8.30 -3.10
C VAL A 99 -1.13 9.65 -3.43
N GLY A 100 0.03 9.62 -4.08
CA GLY A 100 0.83 10.79 -4.41
C GLY A 100 2.08 10.89 -3.55
N LYS A 101 3.03 11.71 -4.02
CA LYS A 101 4.32 11.91 -3.36
C LYS A 101 4.13 12.49 -1.96
N GLY A 102 4.54 11.75 -0.95
CA GLY A 102 4.56 12.21 0.44
C GLY A 102 5.97 12.26 1.01
N GLU A 103 6.07 12.67 2.27
CA GLU A 103 7.33 12.61 3.00
C GLU A 103 7.80 11.15 3.09
N ARG A 104 9.11 10.95 3.03
CA ARG A 104 9.75 9.64 3.17
C ARG A 104 10.79 9.73 4.28
N PRO A 105 10.98 8.67 5.09
CA PRO A 105 12.01 8.68 6.10
C PRO A 105 13.41 8.83 5.48
N ASP A 106 14.26 9.66 6.07
CA ASP A 106 15.63 9.91 5.58
C ASP A 106 16.48 8.65 5.45
N TRP A 107 16.18 7.62 6.25
CA TRP A 107 16.90 6.36 6.23
C TRP A 107 16.63 5.51 4.98
N VAL A 108 15.53 5.77 4.26
CA VAL A 108 15.20 5.10 2.99
C VAL A 108 15.89 5.77 1.81
N ASN A 109 16.03 7.10 1.84
CA ASN A 109 16.68 7.87 0.78
C ASN A 109 18.22 7.77 0.82
N LYS A 110 18.78 7.14 1.86
CA LYS A 110 20.18 6.71 1.87
C LYS A 110 20.32 5.48 0.98
N THR A 111 20.30 5.68 -0.34
CA THR A 111 21.06 4.81 -1.23
C THR A 111 22.51 4.86 -0.76
N ASP A 112 23.01 3.74 -0.25
CA ASP A 112 24.44 3.56 -0.05
C ASP A 112 25.09 3.84 -1.42
N ASN A 113 25.90 4.90 -1.41
CA ASN A 113 26.81 5.45 -2.42
C ASN A 113 27.09 4.57 -3.66
#